data_AF-A0A971K689-F1
#
_entry.id   AF-A0A971K689-F1
#
_cell.length_a   1.000
_cell.length_b   1.000
_cell.length_c   1.000
_cell.angle_alpha   90.00
_cell.angle_beta   90.00
_cell.angle_gamma   90.00
#
_symmetry.space_group_name_H-M   'P 1'
#
loop_
_entity.id
_entity.type
_entity.pdbx_description
1 polymer ?
#
loop_
_entity_poly.entity_id
_entity_poly.type
_entity_poly.pdbx_seq_one_letter_code
_entity_poly.pdbx_strand_id
1 'polypeptide(L)' 'MKVTALIPDDLVKDVKQYAGGRNITESLITALEEWLSLKKIQSLNEDIFKKPLEFSKNFSAIKNRESNRRQ' A
#
# COMPACT_ATOMS: atom_id res chain seq x y z
N MET A 1 4.82 17.49 -14.59
CA MET A 1 6.23 17.92 -14.57
C MET A 1 7.04 16.94 -15.42
N LYS A 2 7.94 17.39 -16.30
CA LYS A 2 8.76 16.48 -17.13
C LYS A 2 10.05 16.16 -16.37
N VAL A 3 10.35 14.86 -16.22
CA VAL A 3 11.54 14.35 -15.53
C VAL A 3 12.28 13.42 -16.49
N THR A 4 13.61 13.48 -16.48
CA THR A 4 14.48 12.60 -17.28
C THR A 4 15.28 11.71 -16.34
N ALA A 5 15.27 10.40 -16.57
CA ALA A 5 16.03 9.42 -15.80
C ALA A 5 16.66 8.40 -16.76
N LEU A 6 17.81 7.85 -16.37
CA LEU A 6 18.45 6.75 -17.09
C LEU A 6 17.99 5.44 -16.46
N ILE A 7 17.33 4.59 -17.25
CA ILE A 7 16.76 3.31 -16.80
C ILE A 7 17.10 2.25 -17.85
N PRO A 8 17.47 1.01 -17.46
CA PRO A 8 17.70 -0.06 -18.41
C PRO A 8 16.45 -0.40 -19.22
N ASP A 9 16.60 -0.58 -20.53
CA ASP A 9 15.47 -0.85 -21.44
C ASP A 9 14.74 -2.16 -21.09
N ASP A 10 15.48 -3.19 -20.70
CA ASP A 10 14.91 -4.49 -20.31
C ASP A 10 13.96 -4.34 -19.11
N LEU A 11 14.35 -3.52 -18.12
CA LEU A 11 13.52 -3.24 -16.96
C LEU A 11 12.25 -2.47 -17.35
N VAL A 12 12.37 -1.48 -18.25
CA VAL A 12 11.22 -0.72 -18.74
C VAL A 12 10.24 -1.64 -19.48
N LYS A 13 10.76 -2.61 -20.25
CA LYS A 13 9.94 -3.60 -20.97
C LYS A 13 9.18 -4.50 -20.00
N ASP A 14 9.83 -5.01 -18.97
CA ASP A 14 9.21 -5.85 -17.95
C ASP A 14 8.12 -5.07 -17.20
N VAL A 15 8.44 -3.86 -16.73
CA VAL A 15 7.47 -3.01 -16.02
C VAL A 15 6.26 -2.71 -16.89
N LYS A 16 6.46 -2.42 -18.18
CA LYS A 16 5.34 -2.20 -19.12
C LYS A 16 4.48 -3.45 -19.30
N GLN A 17 5.10 -4.64 -19.35
CA GLN A 17 4.38 -5.91 -19.46
C GLN A 17 3.52 -6.19 -18.22
N TYR A 18 4.06 -5.97 -17.03
CA TYR A 18 3.35 -6.29 -15.77
C TYR A 18 2.36 -5.21 -15.33
N ALA A 19 2.68 -3.93 -15.53
CA ALA A 19 1.81 -2.84 -15.10
C ALA A 19 0.56 -2.66 -16.00
N GLY A 20 0.57 -3.19 -17.22
CA GLY A 20 -0.57 -3.12 -18.15
C GLY A 20 -0.94 -1.70 -18.60
N GLY A 21 -0.06 -0.72 -18.38
CA GLY A 21 -0.28 0.68 -18.75
C GLY A 21 -0.29 0.88 -20.27
N ARG A 22 -1.00 1.91 -20.74
CA ARG A 22 -1.11 2.18 -22.20
C ARG A 22 0.22 2.68 -22.78
N ASN A 23 1.04 3.28 -21.94
CA ASN A 23 2.34 3.83 -22.29
C ASN A 23 3.37 3.58 -21.16
N ILE A 24 4.64 3.88 -21.46
CA ILE A 24 5.75 3.68 -20.51
C ILE A 24 5.54 4.53 -19.25
N THR A 25 5.09 5.77 -19.39
CA THR A 25 4.89 6.69 -18.27
C THR A 25 3.85 6.17 -17.29
N GLU A 26 2.68 5.76 -17.78
CA GLU A 26 1.63 5.17 -16.93
C GLU A 26 2.13 3.91 -16.22
N SER A 27 2.82 3.04 -16.97
CA SER A 27 3.37 1.79 -16.41
C SER A 27 4.36 2.05 -15.28
N LEU A 28 5.26 3.04 -15.46
CA LEU A 28 6.22 3.44 -14.43
C LEU A 28 5.54 4.09 -13.23
N ILE A 29 4.52 4.93 -13.44
CA ILE A 29 3.76 5.55 -12.34
C ILE A 29 3.09 4.46 -11.50
N THR A 30 2.38 3.54 -12.12
CA THR A 30 1.71 2.43 -11.42
C THR A 30 2.71 1.60 -10.61
N ALA A 31 3.83 1.20 -11.24
CA ALA A 31 4.86 0.42 -10.55
C ALA A 31 5.46 1.15 -9.34
N LEU A 32 5.69 2.47 -9.45
CA LEU A 32 6.22 3.29 -8.35
C LEU A 32 5.20 3.44 -7.21
N GLU A 33 3.92 3.63 -7.52
CA GLU A 33 2.84 3.75 -6.53
C GLU A 33 2.63 2.43 -5.77
N GLU A 34 2.67 1.30 -6.48
CA GLU A 34 2.59 -0.03 -5.88
C GLU A 34 3.78 -0.30 -4.97
N TRP A 35 5.00 0.00 -5.44
CA TRP A 35 6.21 -0.15 -4.63
C TRP A 35 6.15 0.70 -3.36
N LEU A 36 5.71 1.96 -3.48
CA LEU A 36 5.54 2.84 -2.33
C LEU A 36 4.50 2.31 -1.34
N SER A 37 3.41 1.75 -1.84
CA SER A 37 2.37 1.13 -1.01
C SER A 37 2.91 -0.08 -0.23
N LEU A 38 3.71 -0.93 -0.88
CA LEU A 38 4.40 -2.04 -0.20
C LEU A 38 5.34 -1.54 0.89
N LYS A 39 6.09 -0.46 0.65
CA LYS A 39 6.97 0.14 1.66
C LYS A 39 6.21 0.71 2.85
N LYS A 40 5.05 1.34 2.61
CA LYS A 40 4.17 1.82 3.69
C LYS A 40 3.63 0.66 4.54
N ILE A 41 3.20 -0.43 3.91
CA ILE A 41 2.74 -1.64 4.62
C ILE A 41 3.88 -2.24 5.46
N GLN A 42 5.08 -2.33 4.90
CA GLN A 42 6.26 -2.83 5.61
C GLN A 42 6.54 -1.98 6.87
N SER A 43 6.56 -0.66 6.73
CA SER A 43 6.74 0.26 7.85
C SER A 43 5.65 0.10 8.91
N LEU A 44 4.38 -0.01 8.49
CA LEU A 44 3.26 -0.22 9.40
C LEU A 44 3.39 -1.52 10.18
N ASN A 45 3.81 -2.60 9.52
CA ASN A 45 4.03 -3.89 10.18
C ASN A 45 5.13 -3.81 11.24
N GLU A 46 6.22 -3.06 10.99
CA GLU A 46 7.27 -2.82 11.98
C GLU A 46 6.74 -2.03 13.18
N ASP A 47 5.89 -1.04 12.94
CA ASP A 47 5.27 -0.24 14.01
C ASP A 47 4.31 -1.08 14.87
N ILE A 48 3.48 -1.92 14.23
CA ILE A 48 2.60 -2.88 14.91
C ILE A 48 3.41 -3.91 15.69
N PHE A 49 4.55 -4.37 15.17
CA PHE A 49 5.42 -5.31 15.88
C PHE A 49 6.01 -4.67 17.15
N LYS A 50 6.48 -3.42 17.07
CA LYS A 50 7.03 -2.67 18.21
C LYS A 50 5.96 -2.34 19.25
N LYS A 51 4.76 -2.00 18.78
CA LYS A 51 3.61 -1.65 19.62
C LYS A 51 2.38 -2.40 19.13
N PRO A 52 2.16 -3.62 19.63
CA PRO A 52 1.00 -4.42 19.26
C PRO A 52 -0.30 -3.65 19.49
N LEU A 53 -1.26 -3.89 18.60
CA LEU A 53 -2.59 -3.34 18.74
C LEU A 53 -3.28 -4.03 19.93
N GLU A 54 -3.66 -3.23 20.92
CA GLU A 54 -4.40 -3.69 22.09
C GLU A 54 -5.86 -3.27 21.98
N PHE A 55 -6.75 -4.15 22.44
CA PHE A 55 -8.14 -3.78 22.64
C PHE A 55 -8.25 -2.70 23.71
N SER A 56 -9.24 -1.81 23.58
CA SER A 56 -9.50 -0.80 24.60
C SER A 56 -9.76 -1.45 25.97
N LYS A 57 -9.33 -0.76 27.03
CA LYS A 57 -9.61 -1.17 28.41
C LYS A 57 -11.14 -1.25 28.57
N ASN A 58 -11.68 -2.47 28.73
CA ASN A 58 -13.12 -2.84 28.73
C ASN A 58 -13.75 -3.25 27.39
N PHE A 59 -12.96 -3.64 26.39
CA PHE A 59 -13.49 -4.24 25.16
C PHE A 59 -14.42 -5.43 25.46
N SER A 60 -15.62 -5.38 24.90
CA SER A 60 -16.59 -6.48 24.93
C SER A 60 -17.27 -6.57 23.59
N ALA A 61 -17.15 -7.74 22.93
CA ALA A 61 -17.80 -8.00 21.66
C ALA A 61 -19.32 -7.82 21.72
N ILE A 62 -19.93 -8.05 22.89
CA ILE A 62 -21.37 -7.87 23.12
C ILE A 62 -21.72 -6.38 23.11
N LYS A 63 -20.99 -5.57 23.88
CA LYS A 63 -21.22 -4.11 23.95
C LYS A 63 -21.05 -3.42 22.59
N ASN A 64 -20.04 -3.80 21.80
CA ASN A 64 -19.84 -3.24 20.46
C ASN A 64 -20.96 -3.63 19.49
N ARG A 65 -21.43 -4.89 19.53
CA ARG A 65 -22.56 -5.33 18.68
C ARG A 65 -23.85 -4.60 19.04
N GLU A 66 -24.11 -4.37 20.32
CA GLU A 66 -25.27 -3.60 20.76
C GLU A 66 -25.19 -2.14 20.31
N SER A 67 -24.00 -1.52 20.37
CA SER A 67 -23.80 -0.15 19.90
C SER A 67 -24.02 -0.02 18.39
N ASN A 68 -23.47 -0.93 17.58
CA ASN A 68 -23.65 -0.91 16.12
C ASN A 68 -25.08 -1.17 15.65
N ARG A 69 -25.91 -1.84 16.46
CA ARG A 69 -27.33 -2.06 16.16
C ARG A 69 -28.25 -0.90 16.54
N ARG A 70 -27.73 0.07 17.32
CA ARG A 70 -28.46 1.27 17.75
C ARG A 70 -28.16 2.51 16.89
N GLN A 71 -27.16 2.42 16.01
CA GLN A 71 -26.96 3.35 14.90
C GLN A 71 -27.79 2.91 13.70
#